data_AF-A0A2W7BPW1-F1
#
_entry.id   AF-A0A2W7BPW1-F1
#
_cell.length_a   1.000
_cell.length_b   1.000
_cell.length_c   1.000
_cell.angle_alpha   90.00
_cell.angle_beta   90.00
_cell.angle_gamma   90.00
#
_symmetry.space_group_name_H-M   'P 1'
#
loop_
_entity.id
_entity.type
_entity.pdbx_description
1 polymer ?
#
loop_
_entity_poly.entity_id
_entity_poly.type
_entity_poly.pdbx_seq_one_letter_code
_entity_poly.pdbx_strand_id
1 'polypeptide(L)'
;MLTNHQLLQELRQKQQQLQRFRSTADKPLQAMLDQHDWGLVSGAGHGGLPLLTLRFNHRIALDDPFLLALAEASEHTWGPIDFALFSGETQDPVRVLSRTLLDQRWRWRRSSR
;
A
#
# COMPACT_ATOMS: atom_id res chain seq x y z
N MET A 1 18.22 -16.32 -15.23
CA MET A 1 17.79 -17.03 -14.00
C MET A 1 18.58 -16.45 -12.84
N LEU A 2 17.91 -15.92 -11.82
CA LEU A 2 18.57 -15.46 -10.60
C LEU A 2 19.15 -16.67 -9.86
N THR A 3 20.38 -16.54 -9.37
CA THR A 3 20.97 -17.55 -8.48
C THR A 3 20.31 -17.49 -7.09
N ASN A 4 20.28 -18.60 -6.35
CA ASN A 4 19.68 -18.66 -5.01
C ASN A 4 20.21 -17.57 -4.05
N HIS A 5 21.49 -17.20 -4.18
CA HIS A 5 22.08 -16.11 -3.39
C HIS A 5 21.54 -14.72 -3.78
N GLN A 6 21.34 -14.45 -5.06
CA GLN A 6 20.75 -13.19 -5.53
C GLN A 6 19.30 -13.06 -5.06
N LEU A 7 18.53 -14.15 -5.11
CA LEU A 7 17.17 -14.19 -4.59
C LEU A 7 17.12 -13.92 -3.08
N LEU A 8 17.99 -14.55 -2.31
CA LEU A 8 18.12 -14.32 -0.86
C LEU A 8 18.46 -12.86 -0.54
N GLN A 9 19.33 -12.23 -1.33
CA GLN A 9 19.72 -10.84 -1.14
C GLN A 9 18.56 -9.88 -1.45
N GLU A 10 17.84 -10.09 -2.54
CA GLU A 10 16.64 -9.31 -2.86
C GLU A 10 15.54 -9.46 -1.81
N LEU A 11 15.30 -10.69 -1.32
CA LEU A 11 14.34 -10.94 -0.26
C LEU A 11 14.71 -10.22 1.04
N ARG A 12 15.99 -10.21 1.43
CA ARG A 12 16.46 -9.47 2.60
C ARG A 12 16.29 -7.96 2.42
N GLN A 13 16.60 -7.42 1.26
CA GLN A 13 16.42 -5.98 0.98
C GLN A 13 14.95 -5.59 1.03
N LYS A 14 14.05 -6.38 0.41
CA LYS A 14 12.60 -6.17 0.50
C LYS A 14 12.11 -6.26 1.94
N GLN A 15 12.55 -7.26 2.70
CA GLN A 15 12.21 -7.39 4.12
C GLN A 15 12.65 -6.17 4.94
N GLN A 16 13.87 -5.65 4.72
CA GLN A 16 14.34 -4.45 5.40
C GLN A 16 13.54 -3.21 5.03
N GLN A 17 13.15 -3.05 3.77
CA GLN A 17 12.28 -1.94 3.34
C GLN A 17 10.91 -2.01 4.00
N LEU A 18 10.31 -3.19 4.07
CA LEU A 18 9.03 -3.43 4.75
C LEU A 18 9.13 -3.14 6.26
N GLN A 19 10.21 -3.59 6.91
CA GLN A 19 10.45 -3.32 8.33
C GLN A 19 10.65 -1.83 8.61
N ARG A 20 11.39 -1.10 7.76
CA ARG A 20 11.56 0.35 7.88
C ARG A 20 10.24 1.08 7.76
N PHE A 21 9.45 0.75 6.75
CA PHE A 21 8.11 1.32 6.59
C PHE A 21 7.20 1.02 7.78
N ARG A 22 7.23 -0.21 8.29
CA ARG A 22 6.50 -0.57 9.51
C ARG A 22 6.93 0.30 10.68
N SER A 23 8.22 0.54 10.87
CA SER A 23 8.71 1.36 11.98
C SER A 23 8.36 2.86 11.87
N THR A 24 8.11 3.36 10.66
CA THR A 24 7.70 4.76 10.43
C THR A 24 6.19 4.96 10.44
N ALA A 25 5.40 3.89 10.27
CA ALA A 25 3.96 3.91 10.39
C ALA A 25 3.51 4.13 11.84
N ASP A 26 2.45 4.89 12.06
CA ASP A 26 1.84 5.03 13.39
C ASP A 26 1.31 3.67 13.91
N LYS A 27 1.28 3.50 15.24
CA LYS A 27 0.84 2.24 15.88
C LYS A 27 -0.50 1.69 15.36
N PRO A 28 -1.55 2.52 15.11
CA PRO A 28 -2.81 2.02 14.55
C PRO A 28 -2.64 1.47 13.13
N LEU A 29 -1.82 2.13 12.30
CA LEU A 29 -1.54 1.70 10.93
C LEU A 29 -0.75 0.38 10.92
N GLN A 30 0.22 0.24 11.83
CA GLN A 30 0.94 -1.02 12.02
C GLN A 30 0.00 -2.16 12.43
N ALA A 31 -0.86 -1.94 13.43
CA ALA A 31 -1.81 -2.95 13.90
C ALA A 31 -2.78 -3.40 12.80
N MET A 32 -3.20 -2.48 11.93
CA MET A 32 -4.02 -2.79 10.77
C MET A 32 -3.24 -3.58 9.71
N LEU A 33 -2.00 -3.19 9.40
CA LEU A 33 -1.16 -3.93 8.46
C LEU A 33 -0.84 -5.36 8.97
N ASP A 34 -0.75 -5.55 10.28
CA ASP A 34 -0.54 -6.88 10.88
C ASP A 34 -1.77 -7.80 10.75
N GLN A 35 -2.96 -7.25 10.51
CA GLN A 35 -4.20 -8.01 10.33
C GLN A 35 -4.49 -8.40 8.88
N HIS A 36 -3.76 -7.82 7.92
CA HIS A 36 -4.04 -7.95 6.50
C HIS A 36 -2.83 -8.50 5.74
N ASP A 37 -3.10 -9.22 4.64
CA ASP A 37 -2.06 -9.68 3.74
C ASP A 37 -1.66 -8.50 2.83
N TRP A 38 -0.38 -8.12 2.86
CA TRP A 38 0.14 -7.01 2.08
C TRP A 38 1.57 -7.23 1.62
N GLY A 39 1.95 -6.54 0.55
CA GLY A 39 3.28 -6.64 -0.03
C GLY A 39 3.64 -5.43 -0.88
N LEU A 40 4.94 -5.27 -1.14
CA LEU A 40 5.47 -4.21 -1.98
C LEU A 40 6.28 -4.83 -3.13
N VAL A 41 5.89 -4.50 -4.36
CA VAL A 41 6.55 -4.95 -5.59
C VAL A 41 7.11 -3.74 -6.32
N SER A 42 8.44 -3.62 -6.36
CA SER A 42 9.12 -2.55 -7.09
C SER A 42 8.85 -2.64 -8.59
N GLY A 43 8.49 -1.51 -9.22
CA GLY A 43 8.38 -1.42 -10.68
C GLY A 43 7.13 -2.05 -11.31
N ALA A 44 6.22 -2.61 -10.52
CA ALA A 44 5.02 -3.30 -11.02
C ALA A 44 3.77 -2.41 -11.11
N GLY A 45 3.85 -1.20 -10.58
CA GLY A 45 2.77 -0.23 -10.58
C GLY A 45 2.66 0.53 -11.90
N HIS A 46 1.61 1.34 -12.00
CA HIS A 46 1.42 2.26 -13.12
C HIS A 46 2.70 3.08 -13.41
N GLY A 47 3.15 3.12 -14.66
CA GLY A 47 4.34 3.88 -15.06
C GLY A 47 5.66 3.41 -14.42
N GLY A 48 5.72 2.18 -13.90
CA GLY A 48 6.91 1.66 -13.22
C GLY A 48 7.03 2.13 -11.76
N LEU A 49 5.97 2.71 -11.19
CA LEU A 49 5.92 3.01 -9.76
C LEU A 49 5.99 1.71 -8.94
N PRO A 50 6.40 1.77 -7.67
CA PRO A 50 6.17 0.66 -6.75
C PRO A 50 4.68 0.32 -6.70
N LEU A 51 4.36 -0.95 -6.48
CA LEU A 51 3.00 -1.46 -6.31
C LEU A 51 2.84 -2.03 -4.90
N LEU A 52 1.95 -1.44 -4.11
CA LEU A 52 1.51 -2.01 -2.85
C LEU A 52 0.28 -2.88 -3.10
N THR A 53 0.40 -4.17 -2.84
CA THR A 53 -0.72 -5.11 -2.88
C THR A 53 -1.30 -5.21 -1.48
N LEU A 54 -2.61 -5.08 -1.34
CA LEU A 54 -3.29 -5.14 -0.05
C LEU A 54 -4.57 -5.96 -0.20
N ARG A 55 -4.71 -6.99 0.64
CA ARG A 55 -5.83 -7.91 0.61
C ARG A 55 -6.64 -7.82 1.90
N PHE A 56 -7.91 -7.48 1.71
CA PHE A 56 -8.91 -7.42 2.75
C PHE A 56 -9.82 -8.63 2.65
N ASN A 57 -10.23 -9.15 3.80
CA ASN A 57 -11.25 -10.20 3.89
C ASN A 57 -12.69 -9.65 3.81
N HIS A 58 -12.84 -8.35 3.59
CA HIS A 58 -14.12 -7.65 3.57
C HIS A 58 -14.18 -6.65 2.39
N ARG A 59 -15.31 -5.96 2.29
CA ARG A 59 -15.52 -4.89 1.30
C ARG A 59 -14.62 -3.70 1.59
N ILE A 60 -13.99 -3.18 0.55
CA ILE A 60 -13.10 -2.02 0.66
C ILE A 60 -13.85 -0.76 0.26
N ALA A 61 -13.83 0.24 1.12
CA ALA A 61 -14.26 1.60 0.79
C ALA A 61 -13.00 2.44 0.49
N LEU A 62 -12.94 3.14 -0.65
CA LEU A 62 -11.74 3.90 -1.03
C LEU A 62 -11.49 5.12 -0.15
N ASP A 63 -12.52 5.55 0.58
CA ASP A 63 -12.48 6.60 1.59
C ASP A 63 -12.21 6.05 3.00
N ASP A 64 -11.88 4.76 3.14
CA ASP A 64 -11.51 4.17 4.42
C ASP A 64 -10.32 4.95 5.03
N PRO A 65 -10.45 5.44 6.28
CA PRO A 65 -9.38 6.16 6.97
C PRO A 65 -8.05 5.40 7.00
N PHE A 66 -8.08 4.06 7.05
CA PHE A 66 -6.89 3.22 6.97
C PHE A 66 -6.19 3.34 5.62
N LEU A 67 -6.92 3.27 4.50
CA LEU A 67 -6.34 3.43 3.17
C LEU A 67 -5.76 4.82 2.96
N LEU A 68 -6.42 5.85 3.50
CA LEU A 68 -5.93 7.22 3.44
C LEU A 68 -4.64 7.38 4.25
N ALA A 69 -4.60 6.89 5.49
CA ALA A 69 -3.40 6.92 6.32
C ALA A 69 -2.26 6.12 5.70
N LEU A 70 -2.57 4.98 5.07
CA LEU A 70 -1.60 4.17 4.34
C LEU A 70 -1.04 4.90 3.13
N ALA A 71 -1.89 5.60 2.36
CA ALA A 71 -1.48 6.42 1.23
C ALA A 71 -0.56 7.56 1.68
N GLU A 72 -0.87 8.24 2.80
CA GLU A 72 -0.03 9.30 3.37
C GLU A 72 1.35 8.75 3.80
N ALA A 73 1.38 7.66 4.55
CA ALA A 73 2.62 7.05 5.02
C ALA A 73 3.49 6.54 3.85
N SER A 74 2.85 5.93 2.85
CA SER A 74 3.54 5.40 1.67
C SER A 74 4.11 6.52 0.81
N GLU A 75 3.33 7.59 0.59
CA GLU A 75 3.79 8.76 -0.18
C GLU A 75 4.93 9.50 0.52
N HIS A 76 4.92 9.56 1.86
CA HIS A 76 6.03 10.11 2.63
C HIS A 76 7.30 9.25 2.55
N THR A 77 7.16 7.92 2.50
CA THR A 77 8.30 6.99 2.55
C THR A 77 8.92 6.74 1.18
N TRP A 78 8.11 6.60 0.13
CA TRP A 78 8.55 6.17 -1.20
C TRP A 78 8.15 7.14 -2.33
N GLY A 79 7.38 8.18 -2.03
CA GLY A 79 6.71 8.98 -3.05
C GLY A 79 5.48 8.27 -3.63
N PRO A 80 5.02 8.67 -4.82
CA PRO A 80 3.81 8.11 -5.42
C PRO A 80 3.89 6.59 -5.57
N ILE A 81 2.85 5.90 -5.11
CA ILE A 81 2.76 4.45 -5.15
C ILE A 81 1.43 4.01 -5.77
N ASP A 82 1.44 2.93 -6.53
CA ASP A 82 0.23 2.29 -7.04
C ASP A 82 -0.29 1.29 -6.00
N PHE A 83 -1.61 1.23 -5.79
CA PHE A 83 -2.25 0.26 -4.91
C PHE A 83 -3.03 -0.74 -5.73
N ALA A 84 -2.84 -2.03 -5.48
CA ALA A 84 -3.75 -3.09 -5.92
C ALA A 84 -4.53 -3.60 -4.70
N LEU A 85 -5.80 -3.22 -4.63
CA LEU A 85 -6.70 -3.49 -3.51
C LEU A 85 -7.57 -4.72 -3.83
N PHE A 86 -7.35 -5.83 -3.14
CA PHE A 86 -8.12 -7.05 -3.26
C PHE A 86 -9.16 -7.12 -2.14
N SER A 87 -10.44 -7.15 -2.50
CA SER A 87 -11.53 -7.28 -1.54
C SER A 87 -11.96 -8.75 -1.40
N GLY A 88 -12.53 -9.11 -0.25
CA GLY A 88 -13.15 -10.44 -0.06
C GLY A 88 -14.36 -10.69 -0.98
N GLU A 89 -14.91 -9.65 -1.63
CA GLU A 89 -16.09 -9.76 -2.49
C GLU A 89 -15.77 -10.00 -3.97
N THR A 90 -14.53 -9.71 -4.42
CA THR A 90 -14.13 -9.81 -5.82
C THR A 90 -12.72 -10.35 -5.97
N GLN A 91 -12.49 -11.16 -7.02
CA GLN A 91 -11.15 -11.64 -7.36
C GLN A 91 -10.32 -10.59 -8.11
N ASP A 92 -10.98 -9.61 -8.72
CA ASP A 92 -10.32 -8.55 -9.48
C ASP A 92 -9.86 -7.41 -8.55
N PRO A 93 -8.57 -7.05 -8.55
CA PRO A 93 -8.09 -5.95 -7.75
C PRO A 93 -8.51 -4.60 -8.31
N VAL A 94 -8.86 -3.67 -7.43
CA VAL A 94 -9.01 -2.27 -7.79
C VAL A 94 -7.64 -1.60 -7.76
N ARG A 95 -7.25 -0.97 -8.88
CA ARG A 95 -5.99 -0.23 -8.99
C ARG A 95 -6.20 1.26 -8.74
N VAL A 96 -5.47 1.81 -7.77
CA VAL A 96 -5.61 3.21 -7.36
C VAL A 96 -4.25 3.79 -7.01
N LEU A 97 -3.94 4.99 -7.51
CA LEU A 97 -2.72 5.70 -7.11
C LEU A 97 -2.87 6.32 -5.71
N SER A 98 -1.77 6.39 -4.94
CA SER A 98 -1.73 7.08 -3.65
C SER A 98 -2.31 8.49 -3.74
N ARG A 99 -1.87 9.25 -4.74
CA ARG A 99 -2.36 10.60 -5.02
C ARG A 99 -3.86 10.65 -5.22
N THR A 100 -4.45 9.65 -5.89
CA THR A 100 -5.90 9.57 -6.08
C THR A 100 -6.63 9.37 -4.75
N LEU A 101 -6.11 8.51 -3.87
CA LEU A 101 -6.66 8.33 -2.51
C LEU A 101 -6.55 9.63 -1.70
N LEU A 102 -5.39 10.29 -1.73
CA LEU A 102 -5.18 11.57 -1.05
C LEU A 102 -6.11 12.67 -1.59
N ASP A 103 -6.29 12.78 -2.90
CA ASP A 103 -7.21 13.73 -3.52
C ASP A 103 -8.65 13.50 -3.06
N GLN A 104 -9.09 12.25 -2.90
CA GLN A 104 -10.41 11.93 -2.36
C GLN A 104 -10.58 12.46 -0.94
N ARG A 105 -9.58 12.27 -0.05
CA ARG A 105 -9.60 12.84 1.31
C ARG A 105 -9.84 14.34 1.32
N TRP A 106 -9.20 15.08 0.40
CA TRP A 106 -9.37 16.53 0.31
C TRP A 106 -10.75 16.94 -0.22
N ARG A 107 -11.31 16.19 -1.18
CA ARG A 107 -12.68 16.42 -1.68
C ARG A 107 -13.74 16.24 -0.59
N TRP A 108 -13.57 15.24 0.27
CA TRP A 108 -14.45 15.05 1.42
C TRP A 108 -14.40 16.22 2.39
N ARG A 109 -13.20 16.66 2.81
CA ARG A 109 -13.04 17.84 3.69
C ARG A 109 -13.65 19.13 3.13
N ARG A 110 -13.73 19.26 1.80
CA ARG A 110 -14.40 20.39 1.14
C ARG A 110 -15.92 20.26 1.10
N SER A 111 -16.44 19.03 1.07
CA SER A 111 -17.88 18.76 1.00
C SER A 111 -18.57 18.83 2.37
N SER A 112 -17.79 18.87 3.46
CA SER A 112 -18.29 19.00 4.85
C SER A 112 -18.35 20.44 5.36
N ARG A 113 -18.20 21.45 4.48
CA ARG A 113 -18.37 22.88 4.77
C ARG A 113 -19.56 23.42 4.01
#